data_AF-A0A366HKC4-F1
#
_entry.id   AF-A0A366HKC4-F1
#
_cell.length_a   1.000
_cell.length_b   1.000
_cell.length_c   1.000
_cell.angle_alpha   90.00
_cell.angle_beta   90.00
_cell.angle_gamma   90.00
#
_symmetry.space_group_name_H-M   'P 1'
#
loop_
_entity.id
_entity.type
_entity.pdbx_description
1 polymer ?
#
loop_
_entity_poly.entity_id
_entity_poly.type
_entity_poly.pdbx_seq_one_letter_code
_entity_poly.pdbx_strand_id
1 'polypeptide(L)'
;MAALGMPAYAAVKPSAQSYGSKVKYSKGATLHFPDFDLTYIGRRKESSEVFKPGFTFEDFRVSQGARSDTVSWTSGTGLIVPRQFKFRGNTFQLMLYHGGTAGKLKSDELIVVKM
;
A
#
# COMPACT_ATOMS: atom_id res chain seq x y z
N MET A 1 17.48 -1.64 -48.99
CA MET A 1 18.26 -0.93 -47.95
C MET A 1 17.30 -0.36 -46.92
N ALA A 2 17.67 -0.53 -45.64
CA ALA A 2 17.18 0.14 -44.43
C ALA A 2 15.69 0.06 -44.07
N ALA A 3 15.30 -1.02 -43.37
CA ALA A 3 14.25 -0.94 -42.37
C ALA A 3 14.86 -0.38 -41.07
N LEU A 4 14.48 0.84 -40.71
CA LEU A 4 14.85 1.45 -39.42
C LEU A 4 14.16 0.67 -38.30
N GLY A 5 14.92 -0.17 -37.62
CA GLY A 5 14.49 -0.86 -36.41
C GLY A 5 14.19 0.17 -35.33
N MET A 6 12.92 0.25 -34.93
CA MET A 6 12.52 0.97 -33.72
C MET A 6 13.16 0.26 -32.52
N PRO A 7 13.90 0.95 -31.64
CA PRO A 7 14.40 0.32 -30.44
C PRO A 7 13.21 -0.07 -29.57
N ALA A 8 13.11 -1.36 -29.25
CA ALA A 8 12.20 -1.85 -28.24
C ALA A 8 12.46 -1.07 -26.96
N TYR A 9 11.46 -0.32 -26.48
CA TYR A 9 11.45 0.23 -25.13
C TYR A 9 11.58 -0.96 -24.17
N ALA A 10 12.79 -1.22 -23.69
CA ALA A 10 13.01 -2.09 -22.56
C ALA A 10 12.26 -1.44 -21.39
N ALA A 11 11.09 -1.99 -21.05
CA ALA A 11 10.36 -1.58 -19.88
C ALA A 11 11.28 -1.78 -18.67
N VAL A 12 11.82 -0.67 -18.15
CA VAL A 12 12.55 -0.66 -16.89
C VAL A 12 11.58 -1.21 -15.86
N LYS A 13 11.80 -2.46 -15.43
CA LYS A 13 11.02 -3.06 -14.34
C LYS A 13 11.18 -2.11 -13.15
N PRO A 14 10.08 -1.58 -12.58
CA PRO A 14 10.18 -0.75 -11.39
C PRO A 14 10.95 -1.54 -10.33
N SER A 15 11.95 -0.91 -9.73
CA SER A 15 12.69 -1.52 -8.63
C SER A 15 11.72 -1.86 -7.51
N ALA A 16 11.74 -3.11 -7.06
CA ALA A 16 10.92 -3.55 -5.95
C ALA A 16 11.23 -2.71 -4.70
N GLN A 17 10.19 -2.28 -4.02
CA GLN A 17 10.25 -1.54 -2.77
C GLN A 17 10.75 -2.47 -1.66
N SER A 18 11.66 -1.99 -0.83
CA SER A 18 12.15 -2.72 0.33
C SER A 18 11.15 -2.68 1.48
N TYR A 19 10.98 -3.80 2.18
CA TYR A 19 10.25 -3.83 3.44
C TYR A 19 10.92 -2.95 4.49
N GLY A 20 10.13 -2.38 5.39
CA GLY A 20 10.59 -1.50 6.47
C GLY A 20 11.00 -0.08 6.01
N SER A 21 10.94 0.21 4.70
CA SER A 21 11.28 1.52 4.15
C SER A 21 10.04 2.40 3.98
N LYS A 22 10.22 3.72 4.07
CA LYS A 22 9.17 4.70 3.73
C LYS A 22 9.01 4.74 2.22
N VAL A 23 7.78 4.52 1.76
CA VAL A 23 7.44 4.52 0.34
C VAL A 23 6.30 5.48 0.10
N LYS A 24 6.39 6.27 -0.97
CA LYS A 24 5.29 7.15 -1.38
C LYS A 24 4.23 6.38 -2.12
N TYR A 25 2.96 6.66 -1.85
CA TYR A 25 1.82 6.08 -2.57
C TYR A 25 0.89 7.17 -3.07
N SER A 26 0.18 6.87 -4.16
CA SER A 26 -0.85 7.74 -4.72
C SER A 26 -1.95 6.88 -5.33
N LYS A 27 -3.13 7.48 -5.53
CA LYS A 27 -4.31 6.72 -5.98
C LYS A 27 -4.05 6.10 -7.36
N GLY A 28 -4.28 4.80 -7.45
CA GLY A 28 -4.04 4.02 -8.68
C GLY A 28 -2.58 3.69 -8.96
N ALA A 29 -1.61 4.21 -8.19
CA ALA A 29 -0.22 3.82 -8.32
C ALA A 29 0.01 2.44 -7.68
N THR A 30 0.77 1.60 -8.39
CA THR A 30 1.16 0.28 -7.92
C THR A 30 2.58 0.33 -7.38
N LEU A 31 2.74 -0.09 -6.14
CA LEU A 31 4.02 -0.32 -5.48
C LEU A 31 4.36 -1.80 -5.57
N HIS A 32 5.49 -2.10 -6.18
CA HIS A 32 5.96 -3.46 -6.35
C HIS A 32 6.77 -3.88 -5.13
N PHE A 33 6.29 -4.82 -4.34
CA PHE A 33 7.07 -5.48 -3.29
C PHE A 33 7.52 -6.88 -3.76
N PRO A 34 8.56 -7.48 -3.15
CA PRO A 34 9.02 -8.80 -3.53
C PRO A 34 7.94 -9.90 -3.51
N ASP A 35 6.98 -9.81 -2.59
CA ASP A 35 5.94 -10.83 -2.41
C ASP A 35 4.59 -10.48 -3.08
N PHE A 36 4.33 -9.21 -3.40
CA PHE A 36 3.07 -8.74 -3.98
C PHE A 36 3.15 -7.33 -4.53
N ASP A 37 2.18 -6.97 -5.36
CA ASP A 37 1.91 -5.60 -5.76
C ASP A 37 0.90 -4.97 -4.81
N LEU A 38 1.16 -3.75 -4.36
CA LEU A 38 0.29 -2.97 -3.49
C LEU A 38 -0.22 -1.75 -4.26
N THR A 39 -1.53 -1.69 -4.52
CA THR A 39 -2.13 -0.54 -5.22
C THR A 39 -3.08 0.19 -4.30
N TYR A 40 -2.92 1.50 -4.14
CA TYR A 40 -3.86 2.30 -3.38
C TYR A 40 -5.15 2.52 -4.17
N ILE A 41 -6.26 1.98 -3.67
CA ILE A 41 -7.58 2.03 -4.32
C ILE A 41 -8.21 3.40 -4.08
N GLY A 42 -8.10 3.90 -2.85
CA GLY A 42 -8.66 5.17 -2.43
C GLY A 42 -9.21 5.11 -1.02
N ARG A 43 -9.99 6.14 -0.70
CA ARG A 43 -10.58 6.33 0.62
C ARG A 43 -12.05 5.94 0.62
N ARG A 44 -12.48 5.21 1.65
CA ARG A 44 -13.88 4.86 1.92
C ARG A 44 -14.31 5.43 3.28
N LYS A 45 -15.50 6.05 3.32
CA LYS A 45 -16.12 6.49 4.57
C LYS A 45 -17.19 5.48 4.97
N GLU A 46 -17.23 5.14 6.24
CA GLU A 46 -18.21 4.21 6.81
C GLU A 46 -18.88 4.86 8.03
N SER A 47 -20.20 4.93 8.04
CA SER A 47 -20.95 5.42 9.19
C SER A 47 -20.91 4.41 10.33
N SER A 48 -20.92 4.89 11.56
CA SER A 48 -21.07 4.04 12.75
C SER A 48 -22.20 4.57 13.62
N GLU A 49 -23.09 3.66 14.05
CA GLU A 49 -24.17 3.99 14.98
C GLU A 49 -23.63 4.38 16.36
N VAL A 50 -22.49 3.80 16.76
CA VAL A 50 -21.84 4.05 18.05
C VAL A 50 -20.91 5.26 17.98
N PHE A 51 -20.18 5.42 16.86
CA PHE A 51 -19.25 6.55 16.66
C PHE A 51 -19.75 7.47 15.56
N LYS A 52 -20.52 8.49 15.93
CA LYS A 52 -21.20 9.41 14.99
C LYS A 52 -20.31 10.04 13.91
N PRO A 53 -19.02 10.37 14.15
CA PRO A 53 -18.13 10.86 13.09
C PRO A 53 -17.84 9.82 11.98
N GLY A 54 -18.12 8.54 12.22
CA GLY A 54 -17.81 7.43 11.32
C GLY A 54 -16.32 7.13 11.24
N PHE A 55 -15.97 6.24 10.33
CA PHE A 55 -14.60 5.81 10.08
C PHE A 55 -14.18 6.16 8.66
N THR A 56 -12.92 6.57 8.53
CA THR A 56 -12.27 6.70 7.24
C THR A 56 -11.29 5.55 7.08
N PHE A 57 -11.48 4.78 6.01
CA PHE A 57 -10.59 3.69 5.61
C PHE A 57 -9.79 4.10 4.39
N GLU A 58 -8.50 3.82 4.42
CA GLU A 58 -7.59 3.86 3.29
C GLU A 58 -7.47 2.43 2.75
N ASP A 59 -8.02 2.20 1.57
CA ASP A 59 -8.14 0.86 0.98
C ASP A 59 -7.01 0.61 -0.03
N PHE A 60 -6.33 -0.52 0.14
CA PHE A 60 -5.25 -0.99 -0.72
C PHE A 60 -5.58 -2.36 -1.28
N ARG A 61 -5.24 -2.60 -2.54
CA ARG A 61 -5.25 -3.92 -3.16
C ARG A 61 -3.88 -4.53 -3.03
N VAL A 62 -3.79 -5.74 -2.47
CA VAL A 62 -2.61 -6.59 -2.56
C VAL A 62 -2.87 -7.65 -3.64
N SER A 63 -1.97 -7.78 -4.60
CA SER A 63 -2.17 -8.71 -5.71
C SER A 63 -0.89 -9.37 -6.19
N GLN A 64 -1.00 -10.60 -6.68
CA GLN A 64 0.08 -11.28 -7.38
C GLN A 64 -0.50 -12.37 -8.28
N GLY A 65 -0.25 -12.27 -9.59
CA GLY A 65 -0.88 -13.16 -10.57
C GLY A 65 -2.41 -13.04 -10.49
N ALA A 66 -3.11 -14.16 -10.39
CA ALA A 66 -4.56 -14.20 -10.29
C ALA A 66 -5.11 -13.94 -8.87
N ARG A 67 -4.26 -13.88 -7.84
CA ARG A 67 -4.70 -13.67 -6.45
C ARG A 67 -4.73 -12.18 -6.12
N SER A 68 -5.82 -11.73 -5.52
CA SER A 68 -5.99 -10.34 -5.08
C SER A 68 -6.83 -10.29 -3.80
N ASP A 69 -6.38 -9.51 -2.82
CA ASP A 69 -7.10 -9.24 -1.57
C ASP A 69 -7.14 -7.72 -1.32
N THR A 70 -8.09 -7.24 -0.52
CA THR A 70 -8.16 -5.83 -0.09
C THR A 70 -7.72 -5.69 1.36
N VAL A 71 -6.84 -4.74 1.63
CA VAL A 71 -6.36 -4.37 2.96
C VAL A 71 -6.83 -2.94 3.24
N SER A 72 -7.70 -2.81 4.25
CA SER A 72 -8.21 -1.52 4.71
C SER A 72 -7.46 -1.08 5.97
N TRP A 73 -6.87 0.11 5.93
CA TRP A 73 -6.25 0.75 7.09
C TRP A 73 -7.13 1.90 7.60
N THR A 74 -7.26 2.06 8.91
CA THR A 74 -7.96 3.21 9.50
C THR A 74 -7.20 3.73 10.71
N SER A 75 -7.25 5.05 10.95
CA SER A 75 -6.77 5.65 12.20
C SER A 75 -7.70 5.39 13.39
N GLY A 76 -8.83 4.68 13.15
CA GLY A 76 -9.84 4.39 14.15
C GLY A 76 -10.34 5.67 14.83
N THR A 77 -10.53 5.59 16.14
CA THR A 77 -10.92 6.72 17.00
C THR A 77 -9.73 7.57 17.49
N GLY A 78 -8.57 7.46 16.84
CA GLY A 78 -7.35 8.19 17.19
C GLY A 78 -6.17 7.31 17.62
N LEU A 79 -6.35 6.00 17.76
CA LEU A 79 -5.27 5.05 17.97
C LEU A 79 -4.70 4.60 16.61
N ILE A 80 -3.53 5.12 16.26
CA ILE A 80 -2.84 4.78 15.01
C ILE A 80 -1.93 3.57 15.25
N VAL A 81 -2.33 2.43 14.69
CA VAL A 81 -1.58 1.17 14.75
C VAL A 81 -1.37 0.58 13.35
N PRO A 82 -0.32 -0.24 13.15
CA PRO A 82 -0.18 -0.97 11.89
C PRO A 82 -1.33 -1.95 11.68
N ARG A 83 -1.80 -2.06 10.44
CA ARG A 83 -2.77 -3.07 10.03
C ARG A 83 -2.05 -4.35 9.62
N GLN A 84 -2.25 -5.41 10.39
CA GLN A 84 -1.76 -6.73 10.03
C GLN A 84 -2.63 -7.38 8.95
N PHE A 85 -2.02 -8.06 8.00
CA PHE A 85 -2.70 -8.88 6.99
C PHE A 85 -1.85 -10.10 6.61
N LYS A 86 -2.48 -11.11 6.01
CA LYS A 86 -1.81 -12.31 5.48
C LYS A 86 -1.96 -12.33 3.97
N PHE A 87 -0.89 -12.64 3.26
CA PHE A 87 -0.92 -12.84 1.82
C PHE A 87 0.02 -13.99 1.44
N ARG A 88 -0.50 -14.97 0.71
CA ARG A 88 0.23 -16.20 0.30
C ARG A 88 0.98 -16.90 1.45
N GLY A 89 0.39 -16.95 2.64
CA GLY A 89 0.97 -17.61 3.81
C GLY A 89 1.94 -16.76 4.63
N ASN A 90 2.39 -15.62 4.09
CA ASN A 90 3.24 -14.67 4.81
C ASN A 90 2.38 -13.65 5.58
N THR A 91 2.89 -13.19 6.73
CA THR A 91 2.25 -12.14 7.53
C THR A 91 2.95 -10.82 7.31
N PHE A 92 2.18 -9.76 7.13
CA PHE A 92 2.67 -8.41 6.89
C PHE A 92 1.96 -7.40 7.76
N GLN A 93 2.58 -6.23 7.93
CA GLN A 93 1.99 -5.07 8.56
C GLN A 93 2.06 -3.88 7.61
N LEU A 94 0.93 -3.22 7.40
CA LEU A 94 0.81 -1.97 6.67
C LEU A 94 0.62 -0.82 7.67
N MET A 95 1.50 0.17 7.62
CA MET A 95 1.43 1.35 8.47
C MET A 95 1.29 2.60 7.61
N LEU A 96 0.29 3.42 7.94
CA LEU A 96 0.12 4.79 7.47
C LEU A 96 0.28 5.73 8.67
N TYR A 97 0.58 7.00 8.40
CA TYR A 97 0.57 8.10 9.39
C TYR A 97 1.23 7.75 10.74
N HIS A 98 2.56 7.73 10.85
CA HIS A 98 3.20 7.46 12.14
C HIS A 98 3.17 8.67 13.08
N GLY A 99 2.54 8.52 14.25
CA GLY A 99 2.56 9.47 15.37
C GLY A 99 3.53 9.10 16.50
N GLY A 100 4.60 8.34 16.20
CA GLY A 100 5.59 7.86 17.18
C GLY A 100 7.04 8.19 16.82
N THR A 101 7.97 7.77 17.69
CA THR A 101 9.40 8.16 17.74
C THR A 101 10.25 7.70 16.56
N ALA A 102 9.73 6.86 15.65
CA ALA A 102 10.43 6.41 14.44
C ALA A 102 10.37 7.42 13.25
N GLY A 103 9.91 8.64 13.52
CA GLY A 103 9.82 9.73 12.55
C GLY A 103 8.50 9.71 11.77
N LYS A 104 7.81 10.85 11.77
CA LYS A 104 6.47 11.05 11.18
C LYS A 104 6.42 10.57 9.72
N LEU A 105 5.39 9.79 9.37
CA LEU A 105 5.05 9.52 7.96
C LEU A 105 4.26 10.71 7.42
N LYS A 106 4.57 11.12 6.19
CA LYS A 106 3.72 12.07 5.47
C LYS A 106 2.40 11.40 5.05
N SER A 107 1.43 12.23 4.67
CA SER A 107 0.11 11.76 4.26
C SER A 107 0.13 10.82 3.06
N ASP A 108 1.14 10.95 2.21
CA ASP A 108 1.41 10.16 1.01
C ASP A 108 2.47 9.08 1.24
N GLU A 109 2.87 8.80 2.47
CA GLU A 109 3.89 7.79 2.80
C GLU A 109 3.29 6.62 3.59
N LEU A 110 3.78 5.42 3.27
CA LEU A 110 3.47 4.19 3.98
C LEU A 110 4.74 3.38 4.26
N ILE A 111 4.63 2.44 5.19
CA ILE A 111 5.63 1.39 5.43
C ILE A 111 4.92 0.05 5.38
N VAL A 112 5.54 -0.93 4.71
CA VAL A 112 5.16 -2.34 4.78
C VAL A 112 6.28 -3.11 5.46
N VAL A 113 5.96 -3.87 6.51
CA VAL A 113 6.89 -4.78 7.20
C VAL A 113 6.45 -6.22 6.95
N LYS A 114 7.41 -7.08 6.63
CA LYS A 114 7.22 -8.54 6.62
C LYS A 114 7.57 -9.07 8.01
N MET A 115 6.66 -9.85 8.60
CA MET A 115 6.81 -10.45 9.93
C MET A 115 7.49 -11.82 9.85
#